data_AF-A0A314V4C5-F1
#
_entry.id   AF-A0A314V4C5-F1
#
_cell.length_a   1.000
_cell.length_b   1.000
_cell.length_c   1.000
_cell.angle_alpha   90.00
_cell.angle_beta   90.00
_cell.angle_gamma   90.00
#
_symmetry.space_group_name_H-M   'P 1'
#
loop_
_entity.id
_entity.type
_entity.pdbx_description
1 polymer ?
#
loop_
_entity_poly.entity_id
_entity_poly.type
_entity_poly.pdbx_seq_one_letter_code
_entity_poly.pdbx_strand_id
1 'polypeptide(L)'
;MWEDYDPNEIFDFDPFYHPDSNPPPETSLITFVWSGGESILLISLATKIIGVKQLILEVLRIPFPVDRQELSWGGQFLRDELTLQDYNIPSETSIILLEKVKVTIYLEAGDIQYEYVIHDSTTIDQLKTKLHAEHDVAIENKVLRMGNAYLPDDAQLFAVGVVEGTTLYLVERFNA
;
A
#
# COMPACT_ATOMS: atom_id res chain seq x y z
N MET A 1 -33.63 29.62 40.65
CA MET A 1 -33.09 30.65 39.74
C MET A 1 -32.57 29.89 38.54
N TRP A 2 -33.32 29.92 37.45
CA TRP A 2 -32.94 29.33 36.17
C TRP A 2 -33.02 30.49 35.19
N GLU A 3 -31.91 31.18 35.00
CA GLU A 3 -31.73 32.18 33.95
C GLU A 3 -30.64 31.64 33.05
N ASP A 4 -31.00 31.40 31.79
CA ASP A 4 -30.16 31.36 30.57
C ASP A 4 -30.89 30.51 29.50
N TYR A 5 -32.13 30.88 29.18
CA TYR A 5 -32.83 30.38 27.99
C TYR A 5 -32.64 31.42 26.88
N ASP A 6 -31.78 31.12 25.91
CA ASP A 6 -31.70 31.87 24.65
C ASP A 6 -32.74 31.30 23.67
N PRO A 7 -33.79 32.07 23.30
CA PRO A 7 -34.85 31.60 22.41
C PRO A 7 -34.41 31.42 20.95
N ASN A 8 -33.15 31.68 20.59
CA ASN A 8 -32.63 31.54 19.23
C ASN A 8 -31.63 30.38 19.03
N GLU A 9 -31.31 29.60 20.06
CA GLU A 9 -30.58 28.34 19.85
C GLU A 9 -31.51 27.30 19.23
N ILE A 10 -31.40 27.15 17.91
CA ILE A 10 -31.91 25.96 17.20
C ILE A 10 -31.00 24.81 17.63
N PHE A 11 -31.36 24.16 18.74
CA PHE A 11 -30.88 22.83 19.02
C PHE A 11 -31.39 21.93 17.89
N ASP A 12 -30.47 21.40 17.07
CA ASP A 12 -30.71 20.19 16.28
C ASP A 12 -31.00 19.05 17.27
N PHE A 13 -32.22 19.05 17.83
CA PHE A 13 -32.73 17.96 18.65
C PHE A 13 -32.94 16.79 17.72
N ASP A 14 -31.94 15.93 17.60
CA ASP A 14 -32.14 14.57 17.13
C ASP A 14 -33.00 13.84 18.19
N PRO A 15 -34.28 13.51 17.89
CA PRO A 15 -35.18 12.88 18.85
C PRO A 15 -34.74 11.46 19.25
N PHE A 16 -33.67 10.93 18.67
CA PHE A 16 -33.10 9.62 19.00
C PHE A 16 -31.83 9.70 19.87
N TYR A 17 -31.35 10.88 20.25
CA TYR A 17 -30.18 11.02 21.12
C TYR A 17 -30.53 10.67 22.59
N HIS A 18 -30.24 9.43 23.01
CA HIS A 18 -30.22 9.06 24.42
C HIS A 18 -28.84 9.39 25.03
N PRO A 19 -28.74 9.99 26.22
CA PRO A 19 -27.47 10.35 26.86
C PRO A 19 -26.57 9.15 27.20
N ASP A 20 -27.13 7.93 27.20
CA ASP A 20 -26.40 6.66 27.38
C ASP A 20 -26.07 5.95 26.04
N SER A 21 -26.40 6.56 24.90
CA SER A 21 -26.01 6.03 23.58
C SER A 21 -24.52 6.32 23.39
N ASN A 22 -23.72 5.28 23.23
CA ASN A 22 -22.37 5.47 22.68
C ASN A 22 -22.54 6.19 21.32
N PRO A 23 -21.93 7.38 21.10
CA PRO A 23 -22.06 8.06 19.83
C PRO A 23 -21.68 7.10 18.69
N PRO A 24 -22.35 7.19 17.52
CA PRO A 24 -21.99 6.35 16.39
C PRO A 24 -20.48 6.50 16.13
N PRO A 25 -19.76 5.40 15.86
CA PRO A 25 -18.34 5.48 15.61
C PRO A 25 -18.08 6.45 14.45
N GLU A 26 -17.15 7.37 14.65
CA GLU A 26 -16.79 8.36 13.65
C GLU A 26 -16.31 7.62 12.38
N THR A 27 -16.94 7.89 11.24
CA THR A 27 -16.59 7.26 9.95
C THR A 27 -16.09 8.30 8.97
N SER A 28 -15.23 7.86 8.06
CA SER A 28 -14.66 8.70 7.01
C SER A 28 -14.58 7.93 5.69
N LEU A 29 -14.76 8.66 4.59
CA LEU A 29 -14.43 8.15 3.25
C LEU A 29 -12.92 8.21 3.07
N ILE A 30 -12.31 7.06 2.80
CA ILE A 30 -10.88 6.93 2.54
C ILE A 30 -10.69 6.42 1.13
N THR A 31 -9.87 7.13 0.36
CA THR A 31 -9.42 6.69 -0.97
C THR A 31 -8.15 5.88 -0.82
N PHE A 32 -8.13 4.66 -1.34
CA PHE A 32 -6.94 3.83 -1.46
C PHE A 32 -6.40 3.93 -2.88
N VAL A 33 -5.17 4.40 -3.01
CA VAL A 33 -4.45 4.50 -4.29
C VAL A 33 -3.42 3.37 -4.33
N TRP A 34 -3.47 2.56 -5.38
CA TRP A 34 -2.60 1.40 -5.57
C TRP A 34 -2.25 1.21 -7.05
N SER A 35 -1.38 0.24 -7.33
CA SER A 35 -0.82 0.01 -8.67
C SER A 35 -1.88 -0.26 -9.75
N GLY A 36 -3.03 -0.82 -9.40
CA GLY A 36 -4.16 -1.06 -10.30
C GLY A 36 -5.24 0.04 -10.33
N GLY A 37 -5.09 1.13 -9.58
CA GLY A 37 -5.99 2.28 -9.62
C GLY A 37 -6.39 2.82 -8.25
N GLU A 38 -7.61 3.34 -8.14
CA GLU A 38 -8.13 3.97 -6.94
C GLU A 38 -9.47 3.34 -6.54
N SER A 39 -9.67 3.13 -5.23
CA SER A 39 -10.90 2.59 -4.66
C SER A 39 -11.25 3.34 -3.37
N ILE A 40 -12.54 3.58 -3.12
CA ILE A 40 -12.99 4.32 -1.93
C ILE A 40 -13.73 3.38 -0.98
N LEU A 41 -13.50 3.53 0.33
CA LEU A 41 -14.25 2.83 1.35
C LEU A 41 -14.66 3.77 2.49
N LEU A 42 -15.90 3.62 2.97
CA LEU A 42 -16.36 4.23 4.20
C LEU A 42 -15.91 3.37 5.39
N ILE A 43 -15.03 3.89 6.24
CA ILE A 43 -14.41 3.15 7.34
C ILE A 43 -14.56 3.92 8.65
N SER A 44 -14.75 3.21 9.77
CA SER A 44 -14.66 3.80 11.11
C SER A 44 -13.23 4.22 11.43
N LEU A 45 -13.03 5.45 11.91
CA LEU A 45 -11.71 5.93 12.30
C LEU A 45 -11.13 5.13 13.49
N ALA A 46 -11.97 4.48 14.29
CA ALA A 46 -11.55 3.55 15.33
C ALA A 46 -11.08 2.18 14.80
N THR A 47 -11.19 1.92 13.49
CA THR A 47 -10.70 0.66 12.89
C THR A 47 -9.18 0.61 12.94
N LYS A 48 -8.65 -0.50 13.46
CA LYS A 48 -7.21 -0.82 13.42
C LYS A 48 -6.73 -1.00 11.99
N ILE A 49 -5.49 -0.65 11.71
CA ILE A 49 -4.87 -0.78 10.38
C ILE A 49 -4.94 -2.22 9.87
N ILE A 50 -4.75 -3.25 10.73
CA ILE A 50 -4.97 -4.65 10.31
C ILE A 50 -6.41 -4.92 9.84
N GLY A 51 -7.39 -4.28 10.48
CA GLY A 51 -8.79 -4.36 10.08
C GLY A 51 -9.05 -3.64 8.75
N VAL A 52 -8.39 -2.49 8.52
CA VAL A 52 -8.44 -1.79 7.22
C VAL A 52 -7.91 -2.70 6.11
N LYS A 53 -6.78 -3.39 6.35
CA LYS A 53 -6.21 -4.35 5.38
C LYS A 53 -7.15 -5.51 5.07
N GLN A 54 -7.84 -6.04 6.09
CA GLN A 54 -8.88 -7.05 5.90
C GLN A 54 -10.03 -6.53 5.03
N LEU A 55 -10.51 -5.30 5.28
CA LEU A 55 -11.58 -4.68 4.51
C LEU A 55 -11.18 -4.44 3.05
N ILE A 56 -9.92 -4.09 2.79
CA ILE A 56 -9.38 -3.97 1.42
C ILE A 56 -9.53 -5.30 0.65
N LEU A 57 -9.17 -6.41 1.28
CA LEU A 57 -9.30 -7.73 0.67
C LEU A 57 -10.77 -8.16 0.52
N GLU A 58 -11.57 -8.00 1.57
CA GLU A 58 -12.92 -8.56 1.64
C GLU A 58 -13.99 -7.70 0.98
N VAL A 59 -13.86 -6.38 1.03
CA VAL A 59 -14.87 -5.45 0.53
C VAL A 59 -14.47 -4.89 -0.83
N LEU A 60 -13.24 -4.40 -0.96
CA LEU A 60 -12.75 -3.84 -2.23
C LEU A 60 -12.31 -4.94 -3.22
N ARG A 61 -12.17 -6.18 -2.75
CA ARG A 61 -11.72 -7.33 -3.57
C ARG A 61 -10.37 -7.11 -4.24
N ILE A 62 -9.52 -6.27 -3.65
CA ILE A 62 -8.14 -6.09 -4.11
C ILE A 62 -7.37 -7.36 -3.71
N PRO A 63 -6.72 -8.07 -4.66
CA PRO A 63 -6.25 -9.44 -4.46
C PRO A 63 -4.94 -9.55 -3.67
N PHE A 64 -4.61 -8.54 -2.86
CA PHE A 64 -3.39 -8.50 -2.05
C PHE A 64 -3.64 -9.18 -0.70
N PRO A 65 -2.94 -10.29 -0.38
CA PRO A 65 -3.05 -10.92 0.94
C PRO A 65 -2.75 -9.92 2.06
N VAL A 66 -3.47 -10.00 3.17
CA VAL A 66 -3.43 -9.00 4.26
C VAL A 66 -2.02 -8.78 4.81
N ASP A 67 -1.23 -9.84 4.94
CA ASP A 67 0.17 -9.83 5.37
C ASP A 67 1.12 -9.18 4.34
N ARG A 68 0.70 -9.15 3.08
CA ARG A 68 1.42 -8.55 1.96
C ARG A 68 0.97 -7.14 1.64
N GLN A 69 -0.13 -6.65 2.22
CA GLN A 69 -0.52 -5.26 2.15
C GLN A 69 0.34 -4.38 3.06
N GLU A 70 0.74 -3.22 2.56
CA GLU A 70 1.37 -2.16 3.35
C GLU A 70 0.72 -0.81 3.03
N LEU A 71 0.25 -0.13 4.07
CA LEU A 71 -0.46 1.14 3.95
C LEU A 71 0.47 2.28 4.34
N SER A 72 0.48 3.34 3.53
CA SER A 72 1.29 4.53 3.77
C SER A 72 0.46 5.80 3.61
N TRP A 73 0.65 6.73 4.54
CA TRP A 73 0.04 8.05 4.49
C TRP A 73 1.06 9.11 4.89
N GLY A 74 1.14 10.21 4.14
CA GLY A 74 2.11 11.27 4.38
C GLY A 74 3.59 10.82 4.32
N GLY A 75 3.87 9.71 3.63
CA GLY A 75 5.21 9.08 3.58
C GLY A 75 5.52 8.18 4.78
N GLN A 76 4.59 8.01 5.72
CA GLN A 76 4.74 7.12 6.87
C GLN A 76 3.95 5.83 6.68
N PHE A 77 4.60 4.68 6.93
CA PHE A 77 3.94 3.39 6.99
C PHE A 77 3.08 3.25 8.25
N LEU A 78 1.86 2.79 8.05
CA LEU A 78 0.87 2.60 9.10
C LEU A 78 1.05 1.22 9.74
N ARG A 79 1.19 1.21 11.06
CA ARG A 79 1.32 0.02 11.90
C ARG A 79 -0.02 -0.64 12.17
N ASP A 80 -0.06 -1.95 12.01
CA ASP A 80 -1.24 -2.82 12.13
C ASP A 80 -2.04 -2.65 13.43
N GLU A 81 -1.33 -2.35 14.52
CA GLU A 81 -1.89 -2.33 15.87
C GLU A 81 -2.56 -1.00 16.23
N LEU A 82 -2.26 0.05 15.47
CA LEU A 82 -2.82 1.39 15.62
C LEU A 82 -4.10 1.52 14.80
N THR A 83 -4.92 2.50 15.14
CA THR A 83 -6.16 2.86 14.44
C THR A 83 -5.92 4.00 13.46
N LEU A 84 -6.88 4.23 12.54
CA LEU A 84 -6.84 5.42 11.66
C LEU A 84 -6.87 6.72 12.49
N GLN A 85 -7.62 6.72 13.59
CA GLN A 85 -7.73 7.85 14.53
C GLN A 85 -6.40 8.13 15.24
N ASP A 86 -5.60 7.11 15.58
CA ASP A 86 -4.28 7.31 16.21
C ASP A 86 -3.31 8.11 15.32
N TYR A 87 -3.51 8.07 14.00
CA TYR A 87 -2.74 8.87 13.04
C TYR A 87 -3.34 10.26 12.79
N ASN A 88 -4.49 10.58 13.38
CA ASN A 88 -5.26 11.80 13.09
C ASN A 88 -5.53 11.97 11.59
N ILE A 89 -5.87 10.88 10.89
CA ILE A 89 -6.15 10.92 9.46
C ILE A 89 -7.40 11.79 9.21
N PRO A 90 -7.29 12.89 8.44
CA PRO A 90 -8.44 13.74 8.13
C PRO A 90 -9.52 13.02 7.34
N SER A 91 -10.74 13.58 7.39
CA SER A 91 -11.80 13.20 6.47
C SER A 91 -11.36 13.34 5.00
N GLU A 92 -11.80 12.43 4.15
CA GLU A 92 -11.53 12.48 2.69
C GLU A 92 -10.03 12.37 2.32
N THR A 93 -9.29 11.55 3.06
CA THR A 93 -7.86 11.32 2.82
C THR A 93 -7.61 10.24 1.76
N SER A 94 -6.48 10.37 1.04
CA SER A 94 -5.89 9.29 0.24
C SER A 94 -4.79 8.54 0.99
N ILE A 95 -4.89 7.22 1.08
CA ILE A 95 -3.88 6.30 1.62
C ILE A 95 -3.27 5.51 0.46
N ILE A 96 -1.95 5.42 0.41
CA ILE A 96 -1.25 4.57 -0.57
C ILE A 96 -1.28 3.13 -0.07
N LEU A 97 -1.75 2.21 -0.91
CA LEU A 97 -1.69 0.77 -0.70
C LEU A 97 -0.61 0.18 -1.61
N LEU A 98 0.36 -0.50 -1.00
CA LEU A 98 1.46 -1.20 -1.65
C LEU A 98 1.31 -2.71 -1.46
N GLU A 99 1.69 -3.49 -2.47
CA GLU A 99 1.81 -4.95 -2.35
C GLU A 99 3.28 -5.33 -2.17
N LYS A 100 3.60 -6.07 -1.11
CA LYS A 100 4.89 -6.74 -0.97
C LYS A 100 4.89 -8.01 -1.83
N VAL A 101 5.80 -8.09 -2.78
CA VAL A 101 6.03 -9.27 -3.63
C VAL A 101 7.39 -9.88 -3.34
N LYS A 102 7.43 -11.21 -3.26
CA LYS A 102 8.67 -11.98 -3.31
C LYS A 102 9.15 -12.08 -4.75
N VAL A 103 10.39 -11.70 -5.00
CA VAL A 103 11.05 -11.79 -6.31
C VAL A 103 12.39 -12.51 -6.15
N THR A 104 12.67 -13.44 -7.04
CA THR A 104 13.98 -14.12 -7.11
C THR A 104 14.75 -13.61 -8.33
N ILE A 105 15.99 -13.19 -8.14
CA ILE A 105 16.87 -12.72 -9.22
C ILE A 105 18.02 -13.70 -9.40
N TYR A 106 18.16 -14.28 -10.59
CA TYR A 106 19.31 -15.08 -10.98
C TYR A 106 20.33 -14.24 -11.74
N LEU A 107 21.62 -14.45 -11.45
CA LEU A 107 22.71 -13.87 -12.23
C LEU A 107 23.02 -14.75 -13.44
N GLU A 108 23.11 -14.18 -14.64
CA GLU A 108 23.66 -14.78 -15.86
C GLU A 108 23.23 -16.24 -16.14
N ALA A 109 21.92 -16.53 -16.03
CA ALA A 109 21.35 -17.88 -16.20
C ALA A 109 22.13 -18.98 -15.45
N GLY A 110 22.73 -18.65 -14.31
CA GLY A 110 23.59 -19.53 -13.51
C GLY A 110 22.94 -19.95 -12.19
N ASP A 111 23.78 -20.44 -11.27
CA ASP A 111 23.35 -21.02 -9.98
C ASP A 111 23.20 -19.99 -8.85
N ILE A 112 23.66 -18.76 -9.04
CA ILE A 112 23.58 -17.70 -8.02
C ILE A 112 22.24 -16.99 -8.13
N GLN A 113 21.52 -16.97 -7.02
CA GLN A 113 20.24 -16.29 -6.88
C GLN A 113 20.14 -15.47 -5.60
N TYR A 114 19.35 -14.40 -5.66
CA TYR A 114 19.00 -13.57 -4.51
C TYR A 114 17.48 -13.43 -4.42
N GLU A 115 16.94 -13.53 -3.21
CA GLU A 115 15.51 -13.37 -2.96
C GLU A 115 15.23 -12.04 -2.26
N TYR A 116 14.20 -11.35 -2.72
CA TYR A 116 13.79 -10.06 -2.20
C TYR A 116 12.30 -10.05 -1.88
N VAL A 117 11.92 -9.41 -0.78
CA VAL A 117 10.54 -8.97 -0.53
C VAL A 117 10.52 -7.45 -0.69
N ILE A 118 9.84 -6.98 -1.74
CA ILE A 118 9.86 -5.58 -2.19
C ILE A 118 8.47 -5.13 -2.61
N HIS A 119 8.23 -3.82 -2.64
CA HIS A 119 6.95 -3.29 -3.11
C HIS A 119 6.83 -3.43 -4.63
N ASP A 120 5.64 -3.79 -5.10
CA ASP A 120 5.28 -3.85 -6.53
C ASP A 120 5.44 -2.50 -7.26
N SER A 121 5.44 -1.39 -6.53
CA SER A 121 5.73 -0.04 -7.03
C SER A 121 7.22 0.27 -7.23
N THR A 122 8.12 -0.61 -6.76
CA THR A 122 9.58 -0.46 -6.95
C THR A 122 9.91 -0.45 -8.45
N THR A 123 10.83 0.42 -8.88
CA THR A 123 11.30 0.42 -10.27
C THR A 123 12.36 -0.65 -10.52
N ILE A 124 12.54 -1.05 -11.78
CA ILE A 124 13.60 -1.99 -12.17
C ILE A 124 14.99 -1.46 -11.82
N ASP A 125 15.24 -0.16 -12.02
CA ASP A 125 16.49 0.49 -11.63
C ASP A 125 16.74 0.46 -10.11
N GLN A 126 15.69 0.71 -9.31
CA GLN A 126 15.79 0.60 -7.84
C GLN A 126 16.14 -0.83 -7.41
N LEU A 127 15.54 -1.84 -8.05
CA LEU A 127 15.84 -3.25 -7.76
C LEU A 127 17.28 -3.61 -8.16
N LYS A 128 17.77 -3.16 -9.32
CA LYS A 128 19.17 -3.34 -9.75
C LYS A 128 20.14 -2.65 -8.80
N THR A 129 19.84 -1.41 -8.42
CA THR A 129 20.66 -0.63 -7.48
C THR A 129 20.75 -1.32 -6.12
N LYS A 130 19.64 -1.88 -5.62
CA LYS A 130 19.62 -2.67 -4.38
C LYS A 130 20.52 -3.91 -4.48
N LEU A 131 20.42 -4.64 -5.59
CA LEU A 131 21.26 -5.81 -5.86
C LEU A 131 22.75 -5.45 -5.88
N HIS A 132 23.12 -4.35 -6.54
CA HIS A 132 24.50 -3.85 -6.57
C HIS A 132 24.99 -3.48 -5.17
N ALA A 133 24.20 -2.71 -4.42
CA ALA A 133 24.60 -2.21 -3.10
C ALA A 133 24.77 -3.34 -2.06
N GLU A 134 23.96 -4.39 -2.13
CA GLU A 134 23.97 -5.47 -1.13
C GLU A 134 24.94 -6.61 -1.48
N HIS A 135 25.24 -6.81 -2.76
CA HIS A 135 25.99 -7.99 -3.23
C HIS A 135 27.15 -7.67 -4.17
N ASP A 136 27.47 -6.39 -4.39
CA ASP A 136 28.56 -5.92 -5.27
C ASP A 136 28.45 -6.46 -6.71
N VAL A 137 27.21 -6.64 -7.18
CA VAL A 137 26.92 -7.13 -8.54
C VAL A 137 27.02 -5.96 -9.53
N ALA A 138 27.79 -6.10 -10.60
CA ALA A 138 27.86 -5.08 -11.65
C ALA A 138 26.56 -5.00 -12.47
N ILE A 139 25.99 -3.79 -12.63
CA ILE A 139 24.68 -3.58 -13.27
C ILE A 139 24.68 -2.67 -14.51
N GLU A 140 25.78 -1.94 -14.79
CA GLU A 140 25.83 -0.86 -15.80
C GLU A 140 25.50 -1.33 -17.23
N ASN A 141 25.93 -2.53 -17.61
CA ASN A 141 25.68 -3.12 -18.93
C ASN A 141 24.68 -4.29 -18.86
N LYS A 142 23.91 -4.38 -17.78
CA LYS A 142 22.97 -5.48 -17.57
C LYS A 142 21.53 -5.01 -17.55
N VAL A 143 20.64 -5.93 -17.93
CA VAL A 143 19.20 -5.72 -17.97
C VAL A 143 18.52 -6.87 -17.22
N LEU A 144 17.45 -6.56 -16.47
CA LEU A 144 16.59 -7.59 -15.92
C LEU A 144 15.66 -8.11 -17.03
N ARG A 145 15.49 -9.42 -17.07
CA ARG A 145 14.62 -10.11 -18.02
C ARG A 145 13.64 -11.01 -17.27
N MET A 146 12.38 -11.01 -17.70
CA MET A 146 11.34 -11.94 -17.27
C MET A 146 10.88 -12.77 -18.47
N GLY A 147 11.08 -14.08 -18.43
CA GLY A 147 10.89 -14.91 -19.63
C GLY A 147 11.73 -14.35 -20.79
N ASN A 148 11.11 -14.00 -21.92
CA ASN A 148 11.81 -13.39 -23.07
C ASN A 148 11.75 -11.85 -23.11
N ALA A 149 11.12 -11.21 -22.13
CA ALA A 149 10.92 -9.76 -22.10
C ALA A 149 12.04 -9.07 -21.31
N TYR A 150 12.72 -8.12 -21.96
CA TYR A 150 13.65 -7.22 -21.29
C TYR A 150 12.87 -6.11 -20.59
N LEU A 151 13.18 -5.87 -19.33
CA LEU A 151 12.44 -4.96 -18.47
C LEU A 151 13.09 -3.56 -18.54
N PRO A 152 12.34 -2.49 -18.88
CA PRO A 152 12.86 -1.12 -18.87
C PRO A 152 13.23 -0.68 -17.44
N ASP A 153 14.36 0.01 -17.29
CA ASP A 153 14.87 0.45 -15.99
C ASP A 153 13.91 1.40 -15.25
N ASP A 154 13.14 2.21 -15.99
CA ASP A 154 12.15 3.16 -15.47
C ASP A 154 10.79 2.53 -15.13
N ALA A 155 10.55 1.29 -15.54
CA ALA A 155 9.28 0.62 -15.30
C ALA A 155 9.16 0.14 -13.84
N GLN A 156 7.94 0.21 -13.28
CA GLN A 156 7.61 -0.41 -12.00
C GLN A 156 7.39 -1.92 -12.15
N LEU A 157 7.69 -2.69 -11.11
CA LEU A 157 7.53 -4.16 -11.10
C LEU A 157 6.11 -4.58 -11.49
N PHE A 158 5.08 -3.98 -10.90
CA PHE A 158 3.70 -4.24 -11.26
C PHE A 158 3.43 -4.00 -12.75
N ALA A 159 3.92 -2.88 -13.29
CA ALA A 159 3.65 -2.46 -14.67
C ALA A 159 4.24 -3.43 -15.71
N VAL A 160 5.29 -4.17 -15.34
CA VAL A 160 5.89 -5.21 -16.19
C VAL A 160 5.42 -6.62 -15.86
N GLY A 161 4.42 -6.77 -14.99
CA GLY A 161 3.80 -8.05 -14.67
C GLY A 161 4.57 -8.89 -13.64
N VAL A 162 5.45 -8.27 -12.84
CA VAL A 162 6.06 -8.95 -11.70
C VAL A 162 5.02 -9.10 -10.59
N VAL A 163 4.80 -10.34 -10.18
CA VAL A 163 3.91 -10.75 -9.10
C VAL A 163 4.66 -11.60 -8.07
N GLU A 164 3.99 -12.03 -7.01
CA GLU A 164 4.53 -12.95 -6.01
C GLU A 164 5.20 -14.18 -6.63
N GLY A 165 6.44 -14.45 -6.21
CA GLY A 165 7.21 -15.60 -6.65
C GLY A 165 7.80 -15.47 -8.05
N THR A 166 7.77 -14.27 -8.65
CA THR A 166 8.36 -14.05 -9.98
C THR A 166 9.86 -14.24 -9.97
N THR A 167 10.36 -14.92 -11.01
CA THR A 167 11.80 -15.08 -11.26
C THR A 167 12.26 -14.13 -12.35
N LEU A 168 13.29 -13.36 -12.05
CA LEU A 168 13.99 -12.47 -12.97
C LEU A 168 15.41 -12.96 -13.22
N TYR A 169 15.96 -12.60 -14.38
CA TYR A 169 17.33 -12.92 -14.76
C TYR A 169 18.07 -11.63 -15.08
N LEU A 170 19.16 -11.37 -14.38
CA LEU A 170 20.09 -10.30 -14.72
C LEU A 170 21.05 -10.80 -15.79
N VAL A 171 20.95 -10.24 -16.99
CA VAL A 171 21.72 -10.67 -18.17
C VAL A 171 22.43 -9.50 -18.83
N GLU A 172 23.46 -9.79 -19.63
CA GLU A 172 24.11 -8.78 -20.47
C GLU A 172 23.10 -8.12 -21.42
N ARG A 173 23.20 -6.80 -21.54
CA ARG A 173 22.46 -6.04 -22.54
C ARG A 173 23.15 -6.25 -23.89
N PHE A 174 22.58 -7.11 -24.73
CA PHE A 174 23.06 -7.24 -26.10
C PHE A 174 22.72 -5.96 -26.88
N ASN A 175 23.72 -5.13 -27.14
CA ASN A 175 23.63 -4.09 -28.14
C ASN A 175 23.67 -4.78 -29.51
N ALA A 176 22.57 -4.68 -30.27
CA ALA A 176 22.55 -5.01 -31.69
C ALA A 176 23.28 -3.93 -32.51
#